data_AF-A0A660SPT1-F1
#
_entry.id   AF-A0A660SPT1-F1
#
_cell.length_a   1.000
_cell.length_b   1.000
_cell.length_c   1.000
_cell.angle_alpha   90.00
_cell.angle_beta   90.00
_cell.angle_gamma   90.00
#
_symmetry.space_group_name_H-M   'P 1'
#
loop_
_entity.id
_entity.type
_entity.pdbx_description
1 polymer ?
#
loop_
_entity_poly.entity_id
_entity_poly.type
_entity_poly.pdbx_seq_one_letter_code
_entity_poly.pdbx_strand_id
1 'polypeptide(L)'
;HGVRVGASQRMFSQGSLKQTDAIGDMAVMGEGFFRVLNMDGTLGYTRDGSFKIDANGQFVSSNGYRLMPELILPENFIPESLAVSQQGKVTVKIPGNDIPVDVGQVDLYRFINNAGLQAIGENLYMETPASGDALRGVPGQEGMGKVYHKFLENSNVSVVKEMVGMIVAQRAYELNSKAIQTSDSMLGTANNLKR
;
A
#
# COMPACT_ATOMS: atom_id res chain seq x y z
N HIS A 1 15.76 9.42 33.19
CA HIS A 1 15.07 9.90 31.97
C HIS A 1 14.80 8.71 31.07
N GLY A 2 13.53 8.27 30.99
CA GLY A 2 13.14 7.17 30.12
C GLY A 2 12.74 7.69 28.75
N VAL A 3 13.22 7.05 27.70
CA VAL A 3 12.70 7.26 26.35
C VAL A 3 11.51 6.30 26.16
N ARG A 4 10.33 6.83 25.85
CA ARG A 4 9.20 6.03 25.35
C ARG A 4 9.23 6.10 23.84
N VAL A 5 9.15 4.95 23.20
CA VAL A 5 8.91 4.88 21.76
C VAL A 5 7.52 5.49 21.53
N GLY A 6 7.45 6.59 20.77
CA GLY A 6 6.19 7.10 20.24
C GLY A 6 5.61 6.08 19.25
N ALA A 7 4.29 6.08 19.06
CA ALA A 7 3.66 5.17 18.11
C ALA A 7 4.35 5.24 16.73
N SER A 8 4.56 4.10 16.08
CA SER A 8 5.09 4.06 14.72
C SER A 8 4.04 4.69 13.78
N GLN A 9 4.35 5.87 13.24
CA GLN A 9 3.53 6.53 12.24
C GLN A 9 4.00 6.14 10.84
N ARG A 10 3.08 5.70 10.00
CA ARG A 10 3.38 5.43 8.58
C ARG A 10 3.37 6.72 7.78
N MET A 11 4.36 6.88 6.91
CA MET A 11 4.42 7.99 5.96
C MET A 11 3.75 7.59 4.64
N PHE A 12 2.65 8.25 4.30
CA PHE A 12 1.91 8.04 3.05
C PHE A 12 2.44 8.90 1.90
N SER A 13 3.76 8.95 1.69
CA SER A 13 4.34 9.59 0.51
C SER A 13 4.28 8.67 -0.71
N GLN A 14 3.91 9.20 -1.87
CA GLN A 14 3.88 8.44 -3.12
C GLN A 14 5.28 7.91 -3.49
N GLY A 15 5.37 6.63 -3.85
CA GLY A 15 6.57 6.03 -4.43
C GLY A 15 6.69 6.26 -5.94
N SER A 16 7.83 5.88 -6.54
CA SER A 16 7.98 5.94 -8.00
C SER A 16 7.08 4.92 -8.69
N LEU A 17 6.53 5.27 -9.85
CA LEU A 17 5.78 4.32 -10.67
C LEU A 17 6.72 3.51 -11.54
N LYS A 18 6.52 2.19 -11.58
CA LYS A 18 7.23 1.27 -12.46
C LYS A 18 6.26 0.67 -13.47
N GLN A 19 6.57 0.78 -14.75
CA GLN A 19 5.80 0.12 -15.80
C GLN A 19 5.96 -1.40 -15.72
N THR A 20 4.87 -2.12 -15.94
CA THR A 20 4.80 -3.58 -15.96
C THR A 20 4.13 -4.07 -17.23
N ASP A 21 4.24 -5.37 -17.53
CA ASP A 21 3.57 -5.99 -18.68
C ASP A 21 2.25 -6.67 -18.30
N ALA A 22 1.96 -6.80 -17.00
CA ALA A 22 0.76 -7.48 -16.54
C ALA A 22 -0.48 -6.61 -16.77
N ILE A 23 -1.49 -7.21 -17.42
CA ILE A 23 -2.69 -6.50 -17.86
C ILE A 23 -3.58 -6.03 -16.71
N GLY A 24 -3.53 -6.69 -15.55
CA GLY A 24 -4.31 -6.31 -14.37
C GLY A 24 -3.63 -5.28 -13.47
N ASP A 25 -2.36 -4.94 -13.74
CA ASP A 25 -1.61 -4.02 -12.90
C ASP A 25 -2.12 -2.58 -13.05
N MET A 26 -2.34 -1.95 -11.91
CA MET A 26 -2.80 -0.57 -11.83
C MET A 26 -2.06 0.15 -10.72
N ALA A 27 -1.66 1.40 -10.97
CA ALA A 27 -1.10 2.25 -9.95
C ALA A 27 -1.93 3.51 -9.74
N VAL A 28 -2.00 3.97 -8.50
CA VAL A 28 -2.57 5.27 -8.16
C VAL A 28 -1.45 6.28 -8.05
N MET A 29 -1.53 7.37 -8.82
CA MET A 29 -0.68 8.54 -8.66
C MET A 29 -1.45 9.64 -7.93
N GLY A 30 -1.05 9.96 -6.71
CA GLY A 30 -1.71 10.97 -5.88
C GLY A 30 -2.44 10.35 -4.70
N GLU A 31 -3.54 10.93 -4.24
CA GLU A 31 -4.31 10.43 -3.10
C GLU A 31 -5.39 9.42 -3.51
N GLY A 32 -5.62 8.38 -2.69
CA GLY A 32 -6.66 7.39 -2.93
C GLY A 32 -6.16 5.96 -2.76
N PHE A 33 -7.04 5.06 -2.35
CA PHE A 33 -6.81 3.64 -2.19
C PHE A 33 -7.79 2.86 -3.05
N PHE A 34 -7.36 1.71 -3.56
CA PHE A 34 -8.27 0.69 -4.06
C PHE A 34 -9.01 0.08 -2.88
N ARG A 35 -10.29 -0.21 -3.06
CA ARG A 35 -11.07 -0.98 -2.09
C ARG A 35 -11.12 -2.41 -2.56
N VAL A 36 -10.91 -3.33 -1.64
CA VAL A 36 -11.00 -4.77 -1.91
C VAL A 36 -11.93 -5.45 -0.92
N LEU A 37 -12.52 -6.56 -1.33
CA LEU A 37 -13.28 -7.44 -0.50
C LEU A 37 -12.40 -8.63 -0.11
N ASN A 38 -12.21 -8.80 1.19
CA ASN A 38 -11.47 -9.90 1.77
C ASN A 38 -12.25 -11.21 1.66
N MET A 39 -11.57 -12.34 1.86
CA MET A 39 -12.20 -13.68 1.82
C MET A 39 -13.23 -13.88 2.92
N ASP A 40 -13.11 -13.17 4.04
CA ASP A 40 -14.06 -13.18 5.16
C ASP A 40 -15.27 -12.25 4.93
N GLY A 41 -15.31 -11.55 3.80
CA GLY A 41 -16.35 -10.57 3.46
C GLY A 41 -16.15 -9.18 4.05
N THR A 42 -15.04 -8.95 4.78
CA THR A 42 -14.69 -7.62 5.27
C THR A 42 -14.09 -6.76 4.15
N LEU A 43 -14.17 -5.46 4.32
CA LEU A 43 -13.66 -4.50 3.35
C LEU A 43 -12.26 -4.06 3.76
N GLY A 44 -11.34 -4.14 2.80
CA GLY A 44 -9.98 -3.64 2.94
C GLY A 44 -9.71 -2.52 1.94
N TYR A 45 -8.69 -1.74 2.24
CA TYR A 45 -8.19 -0.68 1.37
C TYR A 45 -6.70 -0.91 1.11
N THR A 46 -6.26 -0.76 -0.13
CA THR A 46 -4.85 -0.99 -0.49
C THR A 46 -4.36 0.01 -1.52
N ARG A 47 -3.05 0.24 -1.50
CA ARG A 47 -2.31 0.93 -2.56
C ARG A 47 -1.68 -0.05 -3.56
N ASP A 48 -1.69 -1.34 -3.22
CA ASP A 48 -1.20 -2.37 -4.10
C ASP A 48 -2.23 -2.62 -5.20
N GLY A 49 -1.85 -2.37 -6.44
CA GLY A 49 -2.69 -2.66 -7.59
C GLY A 49 -2.16 -3.79 -8.46
N SER A 50 -1.42 -4.74 -7.89
CA SER A 50 -1.04 -6.00 -8.53
C SER A 50 -2.22 -6.97 -8.65
N PHE A 51 -3.22 -6.59 -9.44
CA PHE A 51 -4.39 -7.41 -9.69
C PHE A 51 -4.16 -8.41 -10.83
N LYS A 52 -4.77 -9.57 -10.69
CA LYS A 52 -4.91 -10.61 -11.70
C LYS A 52 -6.38 -10.72 -12.08
N ILE A 53 -6.64 -11.28 -13.24
CA ILE A 53 -8.01 -11.55 -13.69
C ILE A 53 -8.29 -13.02 -13.45
N ASP A 54 -9.35 -13.33 -12.71
CA ASP A 54 -9.75 -14.71 -12.42
C ASP A 54 -10.56 -15.32 -13.59
N ALA A 55 -10.97 -16.58 -13.45
CA ALA A 55 -11.76 -17.26 -14.47
C ALA A 55 -13.16 -16.65 -14.69
N ASN A 56 -13.66 -15.86 -13.73
CA ASN A 56 -14.94 -15.16 -13.83
C ASN A 56 -14.78 -13.75 -14.42
N GLY A 57 -13.57 -13.37 -14.87
CA GLY A 57 -13.30 -12.04 -15.40
C GLY A 57 -13.20 -10.96 -14.33
N GLN A 58 -13.07 -11.32 -13.05
CA GLN A 58 -12.97 -10.38 -11.93
C GLN A 58 -11.51 -10.03 -11.62
N PHE A 59 -11.27 -8.80 -11.16
CA PHE A 59 -9.97 -8.38 -10.66
C PHE A 59 -9.76 -8.89 -9.24
N VAL A 60 -8.73 -9.70 -9.06
CA VAL A 60 -8.34 -10.32 -7.78
C VAL A 60 -6.86 -10.09 -7.50
N SER A 61 -6.52 -9.71 -6.28
CA SER A 61 -5.12 -9.66 -5.83
C SER A 61 -4.52 -11.07 -5.79
N SER A 62 -3.20 -11.19 -5.75
CA SER A 62 -2.51 -12.48 -5.56
C SER A 62 -2.93 -13.23 -4.29
N ASN A 63 -3.45 -12.51 -3.30
CA ASN A 63 -3.95 -13.07 -2.04
C ASN A 63 -5.46 -13.41 -2.09
N GLY A 64 -6.10 -13.27 -3.26
CA GLY A 64 -7.51 -13.60 -3.48
C GLY A 64 -8.50 -12.50 -3.10
N TYR A 65 -8.03 -11.30 -2.79
CA TYR A 65 -8.89 -10.14 -2.50
C TYR A 65 -9.50 -9.58 -3.77
N ARG A 66 -10.82 -9.44 -3.82
CA ARG A 66 -11.55 -8.95 -5.01
C ARG A 66 -11.60 -7.43 -5.04
N LEU A 67 -11.33 -6.80 -6.17
CA LEU A 67 -11.46 -5.35 -6.33
C LEU A 67 -12.94 -4.92 -6.24
N MET A 68 -13.20 -3.80 -5.58
CA MET A 68 -14.52 -3.21 -5.40
C MET A 68 -14.57 -1.76 -5.91
N PRO A 69 -15.66 -1.34 -6.59
CA PRO A 69 -16.81 -2.14 -6.99
C PRO A 69 -16.45 -3.26 -7.97
N GLU A 70 -17.27 -4.32 -8.02
CA GLU A 70 -16.99 -5.46 -8.88
C GLU A 70 -16.97 -5.05 -10.35
N LEU A 71 -15.88 -5.40 -11.04
CA LEU A 71 -15.69 -5.20 -12.47
C LEU A 71 -15.56 -6.58 -13.10
N ILE A 72 -16.57 -6.97 -13.87
CA ILE A 72 -16.65 -8.29 -14.52
C ILE A 72 -16.35 -8.12 -16.00
N LEU A 73 -15.21 -8.64 -16.44
CA LEU A 73 -14.80 -8.63 -17.84
C LEU A 73 -15.61 -9.68 -18.64
N PRO A 74 -16.05 -9.38 -19.87
CA PRO A 74 -16.75 -10.34 -20.74
C PRO A 74 -15.85 -11.54 -21.08
N GLU A 75 -16.36 -12.78 -21.06
CA GLU A 75 -15.56 -14.01 -21.25
C GLU A 75 -14.73 -14.05 -22.55
N ASN A 76 -15.23 -13.45 -23.63
CA ASN A 76 -14.58 -13.47 -24.95
C ASN A 76 -13.73 -12.23 -25.24
N PHE A 77 -13.35 -11.43 -24.25
CA PHE A 77 -12.53 -10.24 -24.49
C PHE A 77 -11.11 -10.59 -24.94
N ILE A 78 -10.47 -9.69 -25.70
CA ILE A 78 -9.05 -9.80 -26.07
C ILE A 78 -8.21 -9.26 -24.91
N PRO A 79 -7.41 -10.08 -24.20
CA PRO A 79 -6.72 -9.64 -22.97
C PRO A 79 -5.77 -8.45 -23.16
N GLU A 80 -5.09 -8.40 -24.30
CA GLU A 80 -4.15 -7.31 -24.65
C GLU A 80 -4.86 -5.97 -24.91
N SER A 81 -6.15 -6.01 -25.22
CA SER A 81 -6.97 -4.83 -25.52
C SER A 81 -7.52 -4.13 -24.28
N LEU A 82 -7.35 -4.74 -23.10
CA LEU A 82 -7.73 -4.12 -21.84
C LEU A 82 -7.00 -2.78 -21.70
N ALA A 83 -7.75 -1.72 -21.46
CA ALA A 83 -7.22 -0.39 -21.21
C ALA A 83 -7.97 0.23 -20.04
N VAL A 84 -7.22 0.86 -19.13
CA VAL A 84 -7.79 1.66 -18.05
C VAL A 84 -7.40 3.11 -18.25
N SER A 85 -8.40 3.99 -18.34
CA SER A 85 -8.18 5.43 -18.49
C SER A 85 -7.69 6.05 -17.18
N GLN A 86 -7.14 7.27 -17.23
CA GLN A 86 -6.72 8.00 -16.03
C GLN A 86 -7.85 8.28 -15.03
N GLN A 87 -9.10 8.21 -15.50
CA GLN A 87 -10.31 8.38 -14.71
C GLN A 87 -10.83 7.04 -14.16
N GLY A 88 -10.09 5.94 -14.33
CA GLY A 88 -10.46 4.61 -13.87
C GLY A 88 -11.44 3.88 -14.78
N LYS A 89 -11.82 4.43 -15.94
CA LYS A 89 -12.74 3.76 -16.86
C LYS A 89 -12.05 2.57 -17.52
N VAL A 90 -12.64 1.38 -17.40
CA VAL A 90 -12.11 0.12 -17.93
C VAL A 90 -12.82 -0.22 -19.22
N THR A 91 -12.05 -0.39 -20.29
CA THR A 91 -12.56 -0.77 -21.61
C THR A 91 -11.82 -1.98 -22.16
N VAL A 92 -12.53 -2.78 -22.95
CA VAL A 92 -12.00 -3.98 -23.62
C VAL A 92 -12.54 -4.10 -25.02
N LYS A 93 -11.84 -4.81 -25.91
CA LYS A 93 -12.35 -5.21 -27.22
C LYS A 93 -12.77 -6.68 -27.21
N ILE A 94 -13.78 -7.00 -28.02
CA ILE A 94 -14.30 -8.36 -28.23
C ILE A 94 -14.00 -8.74 -29.69
N PRO A 95 -13.59 -9.99 -29.99
CA PRO A 95 -13.41 -10.46 -31.36
C PRO A 95 -14.66 -10.19 -32.21
N GLY A 96 -14.45 -9.61 -33.39
CA GLY A 96 -15.55 -9.25 -34.31
C GLY A 96 -16.16 -7.86 -34.09
N ASN A 97 -15.77 -7.13 -33.04
CA ASN A 97 -16.13 -5.73 -32.85
C ASN A 97 -14.88 -4.89 -32.54
N ASP A 98 -14.56 -3.91 -33.40
CA ASP A 98 -13.40 -3.05 -33.21
C ASP A 98 -13.67 -1.88 -32.25
N ILE A 99 -14.94 -1.64 -31.90
CA ILE A 99 -15.35 -0.62 -30.93
C ILE A 99 -15.08 -1.15 -29.51
N PRO A 100 -14.27 -0.46 -28.69
CA PRO A 100 -14.09 -0.81 -27.29
C PRO A 100 -15.43 -0.78 -26.53
N VAL A 101 -15.70 -1.85 -25.78
CA VAL A 101 -16.83 -1.97 -24.88
C VAL A 101 -16.42 -1.46 -23.50
N ASP A 102 -17.28 -0.64 -22.91
CA ASP A 102 -17.11 -0.14 -21.56
C ASP A 102 -17.56 -1.20 -20.55
N VAL A 103 -16.65 -1.64 -19.68
CA VAL A 103 -16.91 -2.67 -18.66
C VAL A 103 -17.37 -2.04 -17.36
N GLY A 104 -16.84 -0.87 -17.04
CA GLY A 104 -17.15 -0.14 -15.83
C GLY A 104 -16.06 0.86 -15.47
N GLN A 105 -16.03 1.24 -14.20
CA GLN A 105 -15.09 2.20 -13.68
C GLN A 105 -14.55 1.76 -12.32
N VAL A 106 -13.25 1.94 -12.14
CA VAL A 106 -12.56 1.76 -10.87
C VAL A 106 -12.66 3.05 -10.08
N ASP A 107 -13.10 2.93 -8.84
CA ASP A 107 -13.16 4.04 -7.90
C ASP A 107 -11.96 4.04 -6.98
N LEU A 108 -11.64 5.23 -6.48
CA LEU A 108 -10.68 5.40 -5.40
C LEU A 108 -11.39 5.86 -4.14
N TYR A 109 -10.79 5.50 -3.01
CA TYR A 109 -11.27 5.86 -1.69
C TYR A 109 -10.20 6.67 -0.97
N ARG A 110 -10.55 7.84 -0.44
CA ARG A 110 -9.67 8.61 0.43
C ARG A 110 -10.26 8.71 1.83
N PHE A 111 -9.40 9.01 2.79
CA PHE A 111 -9.78 9.21 4.18
C PHE A 111 -9.41 10.61 4.60
N ILE A 112 -10.14 11.17 5.56
CA ILE A 112 -9.79 12.47 6.16
C ILE A 112 -8.45 12.35 6.88
N ASN A 113 -8.21 11.21 7.53
CA ASN A 113 -6.97 10.95 8.26
C ASN A 113 -6.39 9.57 7.94
N ASN A 114 -5.43 9.51 7.01
CA ASN A 114 -4.74 8.27 6.66
C ASN A 114 -3.97 7.65 7.83
N ALA A 115 -3.49 8.45 8.79
CA ALA A 115 -2.77 7.93 9.96
C ALA A 115 -3.69 7.18 10.95
N GLY A 116 -5.01 7.38 10.84
CA GLY A 116 -6.01 6.62 11.59
C GLY A 116 -6.31 5.24 11.01
N LEU A 117 -5.81 4.92 9.82
CA LEU A 117 -6.04 3.61 9.20
C LEU A 117 -5.28 2.51 9.94
N GLN A 118 -5.96 1.41 10.22
CA GLN A 118 -5.33 0.25 10.84
C GLN A 118 -4.78 -0.67 9.75
N ALA A 119 -3.47 -0.94 9.78
CA ALA A 119 -2.87 -1.92 8.87
C ALA A 119 -3.17 -3.35 9.36
N ILE A 120 -3.80 -4.17 8.52
CA ILE A 120 -4.16 -5.56 8.83
C ILE A 120 -3.17 -6.59 8.27
N GLY A 121 -2.10 -6.13 7.61
CA GLY A 121 -1.09 -6.97 6.94
C GLY A 121 -1.21 -6.88 5.43
N GLU A 122 -0.24 -7.44 4.69
CA GLU A 122 -0.30 -7.59 3.22
C GLU A 122 -0.65 -6.31 2.44
N ASN A 123 -0.17 -5.15 2.89
CA ASN A 123 -0.50 -3.83 2.33
C ASN A 123 -2.00 -3.47 2.35
N LEU A 124 -2.79 -4.13 3.21
CA LEU A 124 -4.18 -3.82 3.48
C LEU A 124 -4.35 -2.93 4.70
N TYR A 125 -5.32 -2.04 4.58
CA TYR A 125 -5.75 -1.09 5.58
C TYR A 125 -7.25 -1.26 5.84
N MET A 126 -7.65 -1.09 7.09
CA MET A 126 -9.02 -1.08 7.54
C MET A 126 -9.35 0.30 8.10
N GLU A 127 -10.58 0.75 7.85
CA GLU A 127 -11.09 2.00 8.40
C GLU A 127 -11.30 1.88 9.91
N THR A 128 -11.03 2.96 10.63
CA THR A 128 -11.28 3.07 12.06
C THR A 128 -12.05 4.36 12.35
N PRO A 129 -12.64 4.50 13.55
CA PRO A 129 -13.22 5.78 13.94
C PRO A 129 -12.23 6.97 13.89
N ALA A 130 -10.92 6.70 13.98
CA ALA A 130 -9.88 7.72 13.91
C ALA A 130 -9.49 8.11 12.47
N SER A 131 -9.76 7.27 11.46
CA SER A 131 -9.54 7.61 10.05
C SER A 131 -10.67 8.45 9.45
N GLY A 132 -11.87 8.33 10.04
CA GLY A 132 -13.12 8.77 9.44
C GLY A 132 -13.60 7.79 8.36
N ASP A 133 -14.76 8.11 7.79
CA ASP A 133 -15.40 7.29 6.75
C ASP A 133 -14.66 7.36 5.41
N ALA A 134 -14.75 6.29 4.63
CA ALA A 134 -14.16 6.22 3.30
C ALA A 134 -14.95 7.07 2.29
N LEU A 135 -14.32 8.12 1.77
CA LEU A 135 -14.88 8.95 0.72
C LEU A 135 -14.60 8.31 -0.64
N ARG A 136 -15.63 7.73 -1.26
CA ARG A 136 -15.58 7.21 -2.63
C ARG A 136 -15.53 8.37 -3.63
N GLY A 137 -14.66 8.26 -4.64
CA GLY A 137 -14.57 9.24 -5.71
C GLY A 137 -13.98 8.67 -6.99
N VAL A 138 -14.23 9.38 -8.09
CA VAL A 138 -13.67 9.06 -9.40
C VAL A 138 -12.20 9.48 -9.46
N PRO A 139 -11.30 8.64 -9.97
CA PRO A 139 -9.91 9.02 -10.19
C PRO A 139 -9.77 10.32 -11.01
N GLY A 140 -8.87 11.20 -10.57
CA GLY A 140 -8.60 12.49 -11.22
C GLY A 140 -9.65 13.58 -11.01
N GLN A 141 -10.69 13.34 -10.21
CA GLN A 141 -11.71 14.34 -9.84
C GLN A 141 -11.68 14.63 -8.33
N GLU A 142 -12.16 15.82 -7.94
CA GLU A 142 -12.29 16.25 -6.53
C GLU A 142 -11.01 16.16 -5.70
N GLY A 143 -9.82 16.14 -6.33
CA GLY A 143 -8.54 15.95 -5.65
C GLY A 143 -8.14 14.49 -5.41
N MET A 144 -8.89 13.53 -5.97
CA MET A 144 -8.44 12.15 -6.09
C MET A 144 -7.25 12.04 -7.04
N GLY A 145 -6.38 11.07 -6.76
CA GLY A 145 -5.29 10.66 -7.61
C GLY A 145 -5.77 10.08 -8.93
N LYS A 146 -4.84 9.96 -9.88
CA LYS A 146 -5.09 9.38 -11.20
C LYS A 146 -4.69 7.91 -11.20
N VAL A 147 -5.37 7.11 -11.99
CA VAL A 147 -5.01 5.71 -12.20
C VAL A 147 -4.13 5.58 -13.44
N TYR A 148 -3.09 4.76 -13.35
CA TYR A 148 -2.23 4.41 -14.47
C TYR A 148 -2.27 2.90 -14.70
N HIS A 149 -2.63 2.51 -15.92
CA HIS A 149 -2.71 1.10 -16.33
C HIS A 149 -1.32 0.56 -16.68
N LYS A 150 -1.04 -0.70 -16.30
CA LYS A 150 0.27 -1.36 -16.49
C LYS A 150 1.40 -0.67 -15.73
N PHE A 151 1.09 -0.16 -14.56
CA PHE A 151 2.06 0.38 -13.63
C PHE A 151 1.81 -0.18 -12.24
N LEU A 152 2.90 -0.34 -11.47
CA LEU A 152 2.86 -0.60 -10.03
C LEU A 152 3.58 0.52 -9.29
N GLU A 153 3.07 0.86 -8.11
CA GLU A 153 3.74 1.79 -7.21
C GLU A 153 4.89 1.08 -6.48
N ASN A 154 6.10 1.58 -6.63
CA ASN A 154 7.26 1.06 -5.91
C ASN A 154 7.29 1.59 -4.47
N SER A 155 7.99 0.90 -3.58
CA SER A 155 8.17 1.41 -2.22
C SER A 155 8.89 2.77 -2.23
N ASN A 156 8.39 3.70 -1.42
CA ASN A 156 8.99 5.02 -1.18
C ASN A 156 10.23 4.97 -0.25
N VAL A 157 10.62 3.76 0.18
CA VAL A 157 11.72 3.52 1.12
C VAL A 157 13.04 3.40 0.37
N SER A 158 14.02 4.22 0.74
CA SER A 158 15.37 4.14 0.21
C SER A 158 16.22 3.20 1.05
N VAL A 159 16.64 2.07 0.49
CA VAL A 159 17.44 1.07 1.20
C VAL A 159 18.73 1.68 1.78
N VAL A 160 19.37 2.60 1.06
CA VAL A 160 20.59 3.28 1.55
C VAL A 160 20.30 4.10 2.81
N LYS A 161 19.20 4.86 2.81
CA LYS A 161 18.79 5.66 3.97
C LYS A 161 18.45 4.77 5.17
N GLU A 162 17.73 3.67 4.94
CA GLU A 162 17.40 2.72 5.99
C GLU A 162 18.63 1.96 6.53
N MET A 163 19.61 1.64 5.67
CA MET A 163 20.89 1.06 6.12
C MET A 163 21.66 2.02 7.03
N VAL A 164 21.73 3.31 6.68
CA VAL A 164 22.36 4.32 7.56
C VAL A 164 21.59 4.44 8.88
N GLY A 165 20.26 4.43 8.83
CA GLY A 165 19.41 4.42 10.03
C GLY A 165 19.69 3.22 10.94
N MET A 166 19.83 2.02 10.35
CA MET A 166 20.22 0.81 11.08
C MET A 166 21.63 0.91 11.66
N ILE A 167 22.61 1.46 10.94
CA ILE A 167 23.96 1.67 11.45
C ILE A 167 23.94 2.63 12.65
N VAL A 168 23.20 3.73 12.58
CA VAL A 168 23.06 4.67 13.70
C VAL A 168 22.39 4.00 14.90
N ALA A 169 21.32 3.23 14.68
CA ALA A 169 20.64 2.48 15.73
C ALA A 169 21.56 1.43 16.38
N GLN A 170 22.35 0.70 15.56
CA GLN A 170 23.35 -0.25 16.05
C GLN A 170 24.43 0.45 16.87
N ARG A 171 24.97 1.58 16.41
CA ARG A 171 25.95 2.38 17.17
C ARG A 171 25.36 2.90 18.48
N ALA A 172 24.12 3.38 18.49
CA ALA A 172 23.44 3.79 19.71
C ALA A 172 23.26 2.62 20.69
N TYR A 173 22.92 1.42 20.19
CA TYR A 173 22.83 0.21 21.01
C TYR A 173 24.19 -0.22 21.57
N GLU A 174 25.24 -0.19 20.76
CA GLU A 174 26.63 -0.46 21.18
C GLU A 174 27.10 0.52 22.25
N LEU A 175 26.84 1.82 22.05
CA LEU A 175 27.17 2.88 23.01
C LEU A 175 26.43 2.67 24.34
N ASN A 176 25.12 2.39 24.29
CA ASN A 176 24.33 2.10 25.49
C ASN A 176 24.84 0.85 26.22
N SER A 177 25.16 -0.21 25.47
CA SER A 177 25.72 -1.44 26.04
C SER A 177 27.09 -1.20 26.67
N LYS A 178 27.93 -0.36 26.04
CA LYS A 178 29.23 0.01 26.60
C LYS A 178 29.09 0.88 27.85
N ALA A 179 28.15 1.81 27.87
CA ALA A 179 27.83 2.63 29.04
C ALA A 179 27.39 1.77 30.24
N ILE A 180 26.58 0.73 29.99
CA ILE A 180 26.18 -0.26 31.02
C ILE A 180 27.42 -1.01 31.52
N GLN A 181 28.24 -1.57 30.62
CA GLN A 181 29.47 -2.28 31.01
C GLN A 181 30.44 -1.40 31.83
N THR A 182 30.60 -0.13 31.45
CA THR A 182 31.45 0.81 32.21
C THR A 182 30.85 1.12 33.57
N SER A 183 29.52 1.21 33.67
CA SER A 183 28.82 1.39 34.93
C SER A 183 29.02 0.18 35.85
N ASP A 184 28.86 -1.04 35.31
CA ASP A 184 29.11 -2.29 36.04
C ASP A 184 30.56 -2.43 36.49
N SER A 185 31.51 -2.03 35.63
CA SER A 185 32.94 -2.04 35.97
C SER A 185 33.25 -1.07 37.11
N MET A 186 32.67 0.13 37.11
CA MET A 186 32.81 1.11 38.20
C MET A 186 32.14 0.64 39.50
N LEU A 187 30.99 -0.03 39.41
CA LEU A 187 30.34 -0.65 40.57
C LEU A 187 31.20 -1.77 41.16
N GLY A 188 31.82 -2.59 40.31
CA GLY A 188 32.75 -3.64 40.73
C GLY A 188 33.97 -3.08 41.46
N THR A 189 34.62 -2.03 40.94
CA THR A 189 35.77 -1.40 41.61
C THR A 189 35.39 -0.72 42.91
N ALA A 190 34.24 -0.04 42.98
CA ALA A 190 33.73 0.56 44.21
C ALA A 190 33.44 -0.50 45.30
N ASN A 191 32.92 -1.67 44.92
CA ASN A 191 32.66 -2.75 45.86
C ASN A 191 33.95 -3.37 46.43
N ASN A 192 35.00 -3.46 45.62
CA ASN A 192 36.31 -3.95 46.04
C ASN A 192 37.05 -2.97 46.96
N LEU A 193 36.80 -1.67 46.84
CA LEU A 193 37.37 -0.63 47.73
C LEU A 193 36.73 -0.60 49.13
N LYS A 194 35.54 -1.20 49.30
CA LYS A 194 34.83 -1.29 50.58
C LYS A 194 35.28 -2.47 51.45
N ARG A 195 36.28 -3.25 51.01
CA ARG A 195 36.88 -4.35 51.75
C ARG A 195 38.19 -3.94 52.43
#